data_AF-A0A936QKL5-F1
#
_entry.id   AF-A0A936QKL5-F1
#
_cell.length_a   1.000
_cell.length_b   1.000
_cell.length_c   1.000
_cell.angle_alpha   90.00
_cell.angle_beta   90.00
_cell.angle_gamma   90.00
#
_symmetry.space_group_name_H-M   'P 1'
#
loop_
_entity.id
_entity.type
_entity.pdbx_description
1 polymer ?
#
loop_
_entity_poly.entity_id
_entity_poly.type
_entity_poly.pdbx_seq_one_letter_code
_entity_poly.pdbx_strand_id
1 'polypeptide(L)'
;MADKQVSILKRDGTQSTFYSTYTSAIADAVSDDVIQIWADLTEQITLKNGVDIWIMPGVKIDSGSSSTTIVAPTTGTLNCSIYGQGIIKNESSGNCIFIDNVNANLRIECDTIEGTGGGTTSVSLKIKTANKFHITCNKVYNESWQAIGIGDFSPGLVVNDINLKISHVETGNITASSPFKGTTAIITRGDGFLRINEVLVRNAGHCLSHREGNITARINKLTSINNSTSYPAAVHVRQYSGNSDTGNQKLILYFDEIQALTGVVTTNFSCAGVEIGEGTGIFIGRKVYSRDNPAFQIVGANTKGNIKCNEIISQGRADSTPVSAMNLSNTTNQITVNANYIQGYRDSGVIFINDANVQIKNAKLVNTYTGTSVSSLGIFIAGTKVITLINVQIVIGELSNGRSIYHTGSTEPDTFDLKNYGLFVNKAIDSNMKLLIGTKLGTGYNYQYIIDPLLT
;
A
#
# COMPACT_ATOMS: atom_id res chain seq x y z
N MET A 1 -16.97 -12.29 45.02
CA MET A 1 -18.28 -12.10 44.36
C MET A 1 -18.08 -12.57 42.93
N ALA A 2 -18.95 -13.41 42.38
CA ALA A 2 -18.82 -13.82 40.99
C ALA A 2 -18.91 -12.56 40.12
N ASP A 3 -17.82 -12.23 39.42
CA ASP A 3 -17.78 -11.05 38.57
C ASP A 3 -18.92 -11.16 37.56
N LYS A 4 -19.79 -10.15 37.55
CA LYS A 4 -20.93 -10.08 36.63
C LYS A 4 -20.39 -9.75 35.25
N GLN A 5 -20.26 -10.75 34.38
CA GLN A 5 -19.49 -10.58 33.14
C GLN A 5 -20.36 -10.14 31.96
N VAL A 6 -21.56 -10.72 31.81
CA VAL A 6 -22.40 -10.54 30.61
C VAL A 6 -23.87 -10.37 30.99
N SER A 7 -24.64 -9.60 30.23
CA SER A 7 -26.09 -9.45 30.37
C SER A 7 -26.74 -9.17 29.02
N ILE A 8 -28.06 -9.30 28.91
CA ILE A 8 -28.81 -8.99 27.69
C ILE A 8 -29.74 -7.81 27.97
N LEU A 9 -29.64 -6.77 27.17
CA LEU A 9 -30.69 -5.76 27.02
C LEU A 9 -31.67 -6.28 25.97
N LYS A 10 -32.90 -6.58 26.40
CA LYS A 10 -33.97 -7.12 25.56
C LYS A 10 -34.58 -6.02 24.68
N ARG A 11 -35.19 -6.43 23.57
CA ARG A 11 -35.91 -5.52 22.66
C ARG A 11 -36.94 -4.63 23.36
N ASP A 12 -37.60 -5.13 24.42
CA ASP A 12 -38.59 -4.38 25.20
C ASP A 12 -37.96 -3.39 26.22
N GLY A 13 -36.64 -3.29 26.24
CA GLY A 13 -35.87 -2.44 27.15
C GLY A 13 -35.58 -3.07 28.52
N THR A 14 -36.01 -4.31 28.76
CA THR A 14 -35.73 -5.01 30.01
C THR A 14 -34.30 -5.57 30.04
N GLN A 15 -33.68 -5.56 31.21
CA GLN A 15 -32.37 -6.18 31.41
C GLN A 15 -32.55 -7.61 31.92
N SER A 16 -31.88 -8.57 31.30
CA SER A 16 -31.80 -9.93 31.84
C SER A 16 -31.00 -9.98 33.14
N THR A 17 -31.08 -11.12 33.84
CA THR A 17 -30.06 -11.47 34.84
C THR A 17 -28.68 -11.56 34.19
N PHE A 18 -27.64 -11.35 35.00
CA PHE A 18 -26.26 -11.51 34.54
C PHE A 18 -25.93 -12.99 34.28
N TYR A 19 -25.24 -13.23 33.18
CA TYR A 19 -24.65 -14.49 32.79
C TYR A 19 -23.17 -14.51 33.21
N SER A 20 -22.68 -15.70 33.55
CA SER A 20 -21.27 -15.95 33.82
C SER A 20 -20.42 -16.13 32.56
N THR A 21 -21.04 -16.33 31.40
CA THR A 21 -20.36 -16.52 30.10
C THR A 21 -21.17 -15.88 28.97
N TYR A 22 -20.48 -15.50 27.91
CA TYR A 22 -21.09 -15.09 26.65
C TYR A 22 -21.86 -16.26 26.01
N THR A 23 -21.31 -17.47 26.07
CA THR A 23 -21.93 -18.68 25.51
C THR A 23 -23.35 -18.92 26.05
N SER A 24 -23.59 -18.67 27.34
CA SER A 24 -24.95 -18.77 27.90
C SER A 24 -25.85 -17.61 27.45
N ALA A 25 -25.32 -16.38 27.41
CA ALA A 25 -26.09 -15.21 26.96
C ALA A 25 -26.55 -15.32 25.49
N ILE A 26 -25.69 -15.80 24.59
CA ILE A 26 -26.01 -15.92 23.14
C ILE A 26 -27.05 -17.02 22.84
N ALA A 27 -27.13 -18.05 23.69
CA ALA A 27 -28.16 -19.07 23.61
C ALA A 27 -29.55 -18.47 23.90
N ASP A 28 -29.64 -17.58 24.89
CA ASP A 28 -30.88 -16.94 25.34
C ASP A 28 -31.27 -15.67 24.57
N ALA A 29 -30.31 -15.05 23.88
CA ALA A 29 -30.55 -13.85 23.08
C ALA A 29 -31.39 -14.17 21.82
N VAL A 30 -32.31 -13.29 21.45
CA VAL A 30 -33.10 -13.38 20.21
C VAL A 30 -32.89 -12.14 19.35
N SER A 31 -33.39 -12.15 18.10
CA SER A 31 -33.25 -11.00 17.20
C SER A 31 -33.72 -9.71 17.90
N ASP A 32 -32.89 -8.67 17.74
CA ASP A 32 -32.98 -7.31 18.26
C ASP A 32 -32.61 -7.17 19.74
N ASP A 33 -32.09 -8.23 20.38
CA ASP A 33 -31.42 -8.12 21.66
C ASP A 33 -30.00 -7.54 21.50
N VAL A 34 -29.49 -6.92 22.57
CA VAL A 34 -28.09 -6.51 22.70
C VAL A 34 -27.44 -7.27 23.85
N ILE A 35 -26.39 -8.02 23.56
CA ILE A 35 -25.54 -8.62 24.61
C ILE A 35 -24.54 -7.58 25.08
N GLN A 36 -24.55 -7.26 26.37
CA GLN A 36 -23.65 -6.31 27.02
C GLN A 36 -22.58 -7.04 27.83
N ILE A 37 -21.32 -6.77 27.53
CA ILE A 37 -20.14 -7.36 28.17
C ILE A 37 -19.48 -6.29 29.06
N TRP A 38 -19.45 -6.54 30.36
CA TRP A 38 -19.06 -5.58 31.40
C TRP A 38 -17.71 -5.86 32.04
N ALA A 39 -17.15 -7.05 31.82
CA ALA A 39 -15.88 -7.48 32.38
C ALA A 39 -15.11 -8.30 31.36
N ASP A 40 -13.80 -8.45 31.59
CA ASP A 40 -12.92 -9.22 30.72
C ASP A 40 -13.44 -10.65 30.53
N LEU A 41 -13.40 -11.12 29.30
CA LEU A 41 -13.79 -12.48 28.92
C LEU A 41 -12.60 -13.24 28.32
N THR A 42 -12.55 -14.53 28.63
CA THR A 42 -11.59 -15.48 28.06
C THR A 42 -12.37 -16.64 27.44
N GLU A 43 -13.10 -16.35 26.36
CA GLU A 43 -13.90 -17.31 25.59
C GLU A 43 -14.10 -16.81 24.15
N GLN A 44 -14.51 -17.70 23.24
CA GLN A 44 -14.87 -17.33 21.88
C GLN A 44 -16.26 -16.68 21.81
N ILE A 45 -16.36 -15.59 21.06
CA ILE A 45 -17.60 -14.87 20.76
C ILE A 45 -18.12 -15.32 19.39
N THR A 46 -19.22 -16.06 19.41
CA THR A 46 -19.93 -16.45 18.18
C THR A 46 -21.02 -15.44 17.86
N LEU A 47 -21.05 -14.95 16.63
CA LEU A 47 -22.06 -14.00 16.17
C LEU A 47 -23.40 -14.69 15.87
N LYS A 48 -24.51 -13.97 16.09
CA LYS A 48 -25.87 -14.46 15.80
C LYS A 48 -26.65 -13.39 15.04
N ASN A 49 -27.42 -13.82 14.04
CA ASN A 49 -28.21 -12.91 13.23
C ASN A 49 -29.21 -12.13 14.08
N GLY A 50 -29.23 -10.81 13.90
CA GLY A 50 -30.11 -9.89 14.61
C GLY A 50 -29.70 -9.58 16.05
N VAL A 51 -28.62 -10.17 16.58
CA VAL A 51 -28.17 -9.90 17.96
C VAL A 51 -26.93 -9.03 17.92
N ASP A 52 -27.04 -7.84 18.49
CA ASP A 52 -25.92 -6.91 18.60
C ASP A 52 -25.12 -7.17 19.88
N ILE A 53 -23.87 -6.71 19.89
CA ILE A 53 -22.95 -6.87 21.02
C ILE A 53 -22.41 -5.50 21.40
N TRP A 54 -22.52 -5.15 22.68
CA TRP A 54 -21.85 -4.01 23.27
C TRP A 54 -20.76 -4.48 24.22
N ILE A 55 -19.54 -4.00 24.02
CA ILE A 55 -18.39 -4.28 24.87
C ILE A 55 -18.03 -2.99 25.58
N MET A 56 -18.03 -2.99 26.90
CA MET A 56 -17.67 -1.79 27.67
C MET A 56 -16.27 -1.28 27.30
N PRO A 57 -16.04 0.06 27.26
CA PRO A 57 -14.72 0.61 26.97
C PRO A 57 -13.64 0.04 27.90
N GLY A 58 -12.52 -0.39 27.33
CA GLY A 58 -11.39 -0.96 28.09
C GLY A 58 -11.57 -2.42 28.50
N VAL A 59 -12.75 -3.02 28.34
CA VAL A 59 -12.95 -4.45 28.55
C VAL A 59 -12.32 -5.26 27.42
N LYS A 60 -11.57 -6.29 27.80
CA LYS A 60 -10.86 -7.18 26.89
C LYS A 60 -11.63 -8.48 26.67
N ILE A 61 -11.75 -8.89 25.41
CA ILE A 61 -12.18 -10.23 25.03
C ILE A 61 -10.99 -10.96 24.43
N ASP A 62 -10.67 -12.13 24.97
CA ASP A 62 -9.65 -13.04 24.46
C ASP A 62 -10.25 -14.41 24.16
N SER A 63 -9.73 -15.10 23.14
CA SER A 63 -10.25 -16.39 22.68
C SER A 63 -10.02 -17.54 23.65
N GLY A 64 -9.15 -17.34 24.65
CA GLY A 64 -8.68 -18.40 25.54
C GLY A 64 -7.93 -19.47 24.75
N SER A 65 -8.44 -20.71 24.75
CA SER A 65 -7.86 -21.82 23.98
C SER A 65 -8.33 -21.88 22.51
N SER A 66 -9.31 -21.07 22.11
CA SER A 66 -9.83 -21.07 20.74
C SER A 66 -8.86 -20.38 19.79
N SER A 67 -8.81 -20.84 18.54
CA SER A 67 -7.98 -20.20 17.50
C SER A 67 -8.54 -18.85 17.05
N THR A 68 -9.78 -18.51 17.35
CA THR A 68 -10.38 -17.23 16.97
C THR A 68 -11.22 -16.63 18.08
N THR A 69 -11.10 -15.32 18.31
CA THR A 69 -11.85 -14.60 19.36
C THR A 69 -13.27 -14.31 18.94
N ILE A 70 -13.48 -13.78 17.74
CA ILE A 70 -14.82 -13.49 17.18
C ILE A 70 -15.00 -14.23 15.87
N VAL A 71 -16.07 -15.03 15.77
CA VAL A 71 -16.38 -15.85 14.61
C VAL A 71 -17.83 -15.71 14.16
N ALA A 72 -18.04 -15.66 12.85
CA ALA A 72 -19.36 -15.71 12.24
C ALA A 72 -19.80 -17.16 11.93
N PRO A 73 -21.10 -17.48 11.99
CA PRO A 73 -21.65 -18.66 11.34
C PRO A 73 -21.29 -18.65 9.85
N THR A 74 -20.93 -19.80 9.28
CA THR A 74 -20.45 -19.90 7.89
C THR A 74 -21.57 -19.83 6.84
N THR A 75 -22.81 -20.02 7.26
CA THR A 75 -23.99 -20.01 6.38
C THR A 75 -25.13 -19.20 6.99
N GLY A 76 -26.17 -18.95 6.19
CA GLY A 76 -27.32 -18.16 6.60
C GLY A 76 -27.05 -16.65 6.58
N THR A 77 -28.11 -15.89 6.76
CA THR A 77 -28.03 -14.42 6.89
C THR A 77 -27.36 -14.06 8.21
N LEU A 78 -26.51 -13.04 8.21
CA LEU A 78 -25.92 -12.49 9.44
C LEU A 78 -25.92 -10.97 9.38
N ASN A 79 -26.81 -10.34 10.14
CA ASN A 79 -26.80 -8.90 10.39
C ASN A 79 -26.59 -8.68 11.87
N CYS A 80 -25.45 -8.12 12.26
CA CYS A 80 -25.20 -7.68 13.63
C CYS A 80 -24.13 -6.61 13.68
N SER A 81 -24.11 -5.90 14.80
CA SER A 81 -23.13 -4.88 15.13
C SER A 81 -22.41 -5.21 16.42
N ILE A 82 -21.12 -4.88 16.47
CA ILE A 82 -20.34 -4.85 17.71
C ILE A 82 -19.96 -3.39 17.96
N TYR A 83 -20.16 -2.88 19.18
CA TYR A 83 -19.83 -1.50 19.53
C TYR A 83 -19.39 -1.34 20.99
N GLY A 84 -18.99 -0.13 21.40
CA GLY A 84 -18.63 0.19 22.79
C GLY A 84 -17.14 0.34 23.09
N GLN A 85 -16.26 0.28 22.09
CA GLN A 85 -14.81 0.53 22.24
C GLN A 85 -14.08 -0.47 23.16
N GLY A 86 -14.54 -1.72 23.17
CA GLY A 86 -13.80 -2.82 23.78
C GLY A 86 -12.49 -3.15 23.05
N ILE A 87 -11.68 -4.01 23.68
CA ILE A 87 -10.42 -4.53 23.16
C ILE A 87 -10.64 -5.98 22.74
N ILE A 88 -10.29 -6.31 21.49
CA ILE A 88 -10.41 -7.66 20.94
C ILE A 88 -9.01 -8.23 20.79
N LYS A 89 -8.67 -9.24 21.58
CA LYS A 89 -7.35 -9.84 21.62
C LYS A 89 -7.40 -11.30 21.21
N ASN A 90 -6.34 -11.79 20.59
CA ASN A 90 -6.08 -13.22 20.49
C ASN A 90 -4.61 -13.49 20.79
N GLU A 91 -4.34 -14.16 21.90
CA GLU A 91 -2.99 -14.55 22.31
C GLU A 91 -2.53 -15.89 21.67
N SER A 92 -3.45 -16.63 21.06
CA SER A 92 -3.22 -17.93 20.41
C SER A 92 -2.73 -17.81 18.95
N SER A 93 -2.58 -18.95 18.28
CA SER A 93 -2.07 -19.08 16.91
C SER A 93 -3.09 -18.77 15.79
N GLY A 94 -4.12 -17.95 16.03
CA GLY A 94 -5.14 -17.67 15.02
C GLY A 94 -5.63 -16.22 14.98
N ASN A 95 -6.90 -15.98 14.65
CA ASN A 95 -7.39 -14.65 14.28
C ASN A 95 -8.10 -13.94 15.44
N CYS A 96 -8.01 -12.63 15.58
CA CYS A 96 -8.91 -11.94 16.53
C CYS A 96 -10.34 -11.97 15.98
N ILE A 97 -10.50 -11.69 14.69
CA ILE A 97 -11.79 -11.73 14.00
C ILE A 97 -11.65 -12.55 12.72
N PHE A 98 -12.52 -13.55 12.54
CA PHE A 98 -12.60 -14.35 11.32
C PHE A 98 -14.03 -14.43 10.79
N ILE A 99 -14.25 -13.93 9.57
CA ILE A 99 -15.55 -13.94 8.90
C ILE A 99 -15.43 -14.69 7.57
N ASP A 100 -16.21 -15.76 7.44
CA ASP A 100 -16.38 -16.53 6.19
C ASP A 100 -17.86 -16.81 5.97
N ASN A 101 -18.61 -15.74 5.67
CA ASN A 101 -20.04 -15.82 5.37
C ASN A 101 -20.41 -14.76 4.33
N VAL A 102 -20.68 -15.20 3.12
CA VAL A 102 -21.02 -14.32 1.97
C VAL A 102 -22.25 -13.45 2.21
N ASN A 103 -23.15 -13.81 3.13
CA ASN A 103 -24.35 -13.05 3.46
C ASN A 103 -24.20 -12.18 4.72
N ALA A 104 -22.99 -12.06 5.26
CA ALA A 104 -22.73 -11.25 6.44
C ALA A 104 -22.72 -9.76 6.11
N ASN A 105 -23.47 -8.99 6.91
CA ASN A 105 -23.46 -7.53 6.97
C ASN A 105 -23.05 -7.12 8.38
N LEU A 106 -21.78 -6.76 8.54
CA LEU A 106 -21.20 -6.50 9.86
C LEU A 106 -20.74 -5.06 9.99
N ARG A 107 -20.97 -4.50 11.17
CA ARG A 107 -20.38 -3.24 11.63
C ARG A 107 -19.69 -3.46 12.96
N ILE A 108 -18.42 -3.08 13.07
CA ILE A 108 -17.64 -3.21 14.30
C ILE A 108 -17.10 -1.85 14.73
N GLU A 109 -17.26 -1.52 16.00
CA GLU A 109 -16.58 -0.42 16.68
C GLU A 109 -15.79 -0.95 17.88
N CYS A 110 -14.47 -0.76 17.85
CA CYS A 110 -13.54 -1.20 18.88
C CYS A 110 -12.53 -0.10 19.23
N ASP A 111 -11.88 -0.23 20.37
CA ASP A 111 -10.67 0.53 20.62
C ASP A 111 -9.50 -0.13 19.86
N THR A 112 -9.20 -1.38 20.20
CA THR A 112 -8.02 -2.07 19.69
C THR A 112 -8.33 -3.52 19.29
N ILE A 113 -7.70 -3.98 18.20
CA ILE A 113 -7.59 -5.40 17.83
C ILE A 113 -6.11 -5.82 17.90
N GLU A 114 -5.77 -6.80 18.73
CA GLU A 114 -4.40 -7.25 18.97
C GLU A 114 -4.23 -8.76 18.77
N GLY A 115 -3.38 -9.15 17.81
CA GLY A 115 -2.99 -10.54 17.58
C GLY A 115 -1.50 -10.75 17.85
N THR A 116 -1.13 -11.80 18.59
CA THR A 116 0.28 -12.20 18.82
C THR A 116 0.88 -12.97 17.65
N GLY A 117 0.05 -13.62 16.81
CA GLY A 117 0.54 -14.13 15.54
C GLY A 117 1.28 -15.47 15.59
N GLY A 118 0.86 -16.44 16.41
CA GLY A 118 1.56 -17.73 16.56
C GLY A 118 1.54 -18.64 15.30
N GLY A 119 2.13 -18.24 14.17
CA GLY A 119 2.18 -19.01 12.93
C GLY A 119 1.91 -18.17 11.66
N THR A 120 2.15 -18.75 10.48
CA THR A 120 2.04 -18.07 9.16
C THR A 120 0.60 -17.81 8.68
N THR A 121 -0.40 -18.04 9.53
CA THR A 121 -1.83 -17.92 9.18
C THR A 121 -2.62 -17.03 10.13
N SER A 122 -1.98 -16.52 11.20
CA SER A 122 -2.67 -15.70 12.21
C SER A 122 -2.78 -14.26 11.72
N VAL A 123 -4.01 -13.82 11.46
CA VAL A 123 -4.31 -12.46 11.01
C VAL A 123 -5.22 -11.81 12.05
N SER A 124 -4.91 -10.60 12.50
CA SER A 124 -5.74 -9.98 13.55
C SER A 124 -7.18 -9.77 13.06
N LEU A 125 -7.35 -9.26 11.84
CA LEU A 125 -8.65 -9.13 11.18
C LEU A 125 -8.66 -9.85 9.84
N LYS A 126 -9.33 -11.00 9.76
CA LYS A 126 -9.48 -11.79 8.53
C LYS A 126 -10.93 -11.85 8.08
N ILE A 127 -11.21 -11.20 6.95
CA ILE A 127 -12.50 -11.30 6.25
C ILE A 127 -12.26 -12.10 4.99
N LYS A 128 -12.66 -13.37 5.00
CA LYS A 128 -12.53 -14.23 3.82
C LYS A 128 -13.66 -13.97 2.83
N THR A 129 -14.90 -13.94 3.29
CA THR A 129 -16.09 -13.58 2.51
C THR A 129 -17.08 -12.82 3.38
N ALA A 130 -17.70 -11.78 2.81
CA ALA A 130 -18.77 -11.00 3.42
C ALA A 130 -19.51 -10.22 2.33
N ASN A 131 -20.81 -9.94 2.53
CA ASN A 131 -21.52 -8.98 1.68
C ASN A 131 -21.07 -7.55 2.01
N LYS A 132 -20.98 -7.24 3.31
CA LYS A 132 -20.60 -5.93 3.83
C LYS A 132 -19.78 -6.07 5.11
N PHE A 133 -18.66 -5.36 5.18
CA PHE A 133 -17.83 -5.32 6.38
C PHE A 133 -17.33 -3.89 6.65
N HIS A 134 -17.85 -3.30 7.71
CA HIS A 134 -17.52 -1.94 8.14
C HIS A 134 -16.86 -1.98 9.51
N ILE A 135 -15.75 -1.26 9.70
CA ILE A 135 -15.08 -1.16 10.99
C ILE A 135 -14.65 0.27 11.30
N THR A 136 -14.84 0.68 12.54
CA THR A 136 -14.20 1.85 13.16
C THR A 136 -13.36 1.37 14.33
N CYS A 137 -12.05 1.60 14.31
CA CYS A 137 -11.17 1.16 15.40
C CYS A 137 -9.99 2.12 15.60
N ASN A 138 -9.46 2.25 16.80
CA ASN A 138 -8.27 3.08 17.01
C ASN A 138 -7.03 2.36 16.49
N LYS A 139 -6.85 1.08 16.81
CA LYS A 139 -5.65 0.35 16.42
C LYS A 139 -5.95 -1.09 15.99
N VAL A 140 -5.30 -1.54 14.91
CA VAL A 140 -5.22 -2.96 14.54
C VAL A 140 -3.76 -3.37 14.44
N TYR A 141 -3.35 -4.33 15.26
CA TYR A 141 -1.97 -4.76 15.39
C TYR A 141 -1.84 -6.27 15.28
N ASN A 142 -0.79 -6.72 14.57
CA ASN A 142 -0.34 -8.10 14.61
C ASN A 142 1.17 -8.18 14.83
N GLU A 143 1.59 -8.89 15.86
CA GLU A 143 2.99 -8.99 16.21
C GLU A 143 3.81 -9.79 15.17
N SER A 144 3.30 -10.94 14.74
CA SER A 144 4.15 -11.90 14.03
C SER A 144 3.83 -12.08 12.55
N TRP A 145 2.67 -11.62 12.09
CA TRP A 145 2.19 -11.83 10.73
C TRP A 145 1.44 -10.59 10.18
N GLN A 146 0.17 -10.73 9.81
CA GLN A 146 -0.63 -9.72 9.10
C GLN A 146 -1.68 -9.09 10.01
N ALA A 147 -1.87 -7.77 9.92
CA ALA A 147 -2.89 -7.08 10.69
C ALA A 147 -4.29 -7.25 10.09
N ILE A 148 -4.45 -7.01 8.79
CA ILE A 148 -5.74 -7.03 8.10
C ILE A 148 -5.63 -7.79 6.78
N GLY A 149 -6.45 -8.83 6.61
CA GLY A 149 -6.58 -9.57 5.35
C GLY A 149 -8.03 -9.63 4.90
N ILE A 150 -8.33 -9.09 3.72
CA ILE A 150 -9.66 -9.08 3.13
C ILE A 150 -9.66 -9.84 1.80
N GLY A 151 -10.64 -10.74 1.66
CA GLY A 151 -10.79 -11.70 0.58
C GLY A 151 -9.93 -12.95 0.78
N ASP A 152 -10.16 -13.93 -0.10
CA ASP A 152 -9.39 -15.17 -0.18
C ASP A 152 -8.39 -15.14 -1.36
N PHE A 153 -7.40 -16.02 -1.34
CA PHE A 153 -6.43 -16.16 -2.45
C PHE A 153 -7.05 -16.77 -3.71
N SER A 154 -8.20 -17.43 -3.58
CA SER A 154 -9.00 -17.95 -4.69
C SER A 154 -9.63 -16.80 -5.51
N PRO A 155 -9.42 -16.74 -6.84
CA PRO A 155 -10.03 -15.71 -7.69
C PRO A 155 -11.57 -15.70 -7.59
N GLY A 156 -12.19 -14.53 -7.71
CA GLY A 156 -13.65 -14.38 -7.85
C GLY A 156 -14.46 -14.31 -6.54
N LEU A 157 -13.81 -14.40 -5.37
CA LEU A 157 -14.44 -14.16 -4.07
C LEU A 157 -14.03 -12.77 -3.55
N VAL A 158 -14.71 -11.74 -4.06
CA VAL A 158 -14.53 -10.34 -3.65
C VAL A 158 -15.51 -9.97 -2.53
N VAL A 159 -15.04 -9.15 -1.59
CA VAL A 159 -15.92 -8.51 -0.58
C VAL A 159 -16.48 -7.22 -1.20
N ASN A 160 -17.80 -7.11 -1.29
CA ASN A 160 -18.47 -6.09 -2.11
C ASN A 160 -18.48 -4.68 -1.48
N ASP A 161 -18.58 -4.59 -0.16
CA ASP A 161 -18.66 -3.30 0.56
C ASP A 161 -17.74 -3.30 1.78
N ILE A 162 -16.51 -2.83 1.57
CA ILE A 162 -15.49 -2.63 2.60
C ILE A 162 -15.50 -1.16 3.04
N ASN A 163 -15.55 -0.92 4.35
CA ASN A 163 -15.32 0.42 4.91
C ASN A 163 -14.46 0.35 6.17
N LEU A 164 -13.17 0.67 6.03
CA LEU A 164 -12.24 0.69 7.16
C LEU A 164 -11.98 2.13 7.59
N LYS A 165 -12.29 2.46 8.85
CA LYS A 165 -11.93 3.73 9.49
C LYS A 165 -11.04 3.42 10.68
N ILE A 166 -9.72 3.44 10.49
CA ILE A 166 -8.78 2.97 11.50
C ILE A 166 -7.73 4.04 11.76
N SER A 167 -7.44 4.39 13.02
CA SER A 167 -6.40 5.41 13.25
C SER A 167 -5.02 4.87 12.94
N HIS A 168 -4.67 3.67 13.42
CA HIS A 168 -3.34 3.08 13.26
C HIS A 168 -3.40 1.59 12.91
N VAL A 169 -2.63 1.16 11.91
CA VAL A 169 -2.43 -0.25 11.58
C VAL A 169 -0.96 -0.60 11.64
N GLU A 170 -0.62 -1.67 12.34
CA GLU A 170 0.79 -2.02 12.58
C GLU A 170 1.04 -3.52 12.47
N THR A 171 2.16 -3.87 11.85
CA THR A 171 2.68 -5.24 11.88
C THR A 171 4.14 -5.31 12.27
N GLY A 172 4.46 -6.40 12.94
CA GLY A 172 5.82 -6.76 13.30
C GLY A 172 6.23 -6.25 14.66
N ASN A 173 7.13 -6.99 15.27
CA ASN A 173 7.87 -6.61 16.46
C ASN A 173 9.36 -6.66 16.12
N ILE A 174 10.05 -5.51 16.27
CA ILE A 174 11.50 -5.44 16.11
C ILE A 174 12.13 -5.54 17.50
N THR A 175 12.74 -6.68 17.76
CA THR A 175 13.76 -6.81 18.80
C THR A 175 15.12 -6.33 18.26
N ALA A 176 16.08 -6.08 19.15
CA ALA A 176 17.44 -5.68 18.74
C ALA A 176 18.17 -6.76 17.91
N SER A 177 17.68 -8.02 17.92
CA SER A 177 18.26 -9.15 17.21
C SER A 177 17.17 -10.03 16.56
N SER A 178 17.55 -10.70 15.47
CA SER A 178 16.77 -11.72 14.75
C SER A 178 16.22 -12.83 15.67
N PRO A 179 15.04 -13.45 15.39
CA PRO A 179 14.21 -13.31 14.19
C PRO A 179 13.24 -12.13 14.25
N PHE A 180 13.27 -11.28 13.21
CA PHE A 180 12.26 -10.25 13.00
C PHE A 180 10.96 -10.87 12.50
N LYS A 181 9.84 -10.45 13.08
CA LYS A 181 8.51 -10.98 12.74
C LYS A 181 7.63 -9.90 12.13
N GLY A 182 6.47 -10.32 11.61
CA GLY A 182 5.51 -9.47 10.93
C GLY A 182 5.74 -9.47 9.42
N THR A 183 4.63 -9.33 8.69
CA THR A 183 4.63 -9.23 7.23
C THR A 183 3.80 -8.05 6.74
N THR A 184 3.01 -8.24 5.69
CA THR A 184 2.15 -7.20 5.11
C THR A 184 1.10 -6.76 6.11
N ALA A 185 0.91 -5.45 6.28
CA ALA A 185 -0.11 -4.93 7.19
C ALA A 185 -1.52 -5.15 6.66
N ILE A 186 -1.77 -4.73 5.41
CA ILE A 186 -3.10 -4.78 4.81
C ILE A 186 -3.04 -5.49 3.45
N ILE A 187 -3.84 -6.54 3.28
CA ILE A 187 -4.16 -7.12 1.97
C ILE A 187 -5.63 -6.92 1.69
N THR A 188 -5.96 -6.47 0.49
CA THR A 188 -7.35 -6.30 0.04
C THR A 188 -7.60 -7.02 -1.28
N ARG A 189 -8.75 -7.71 -1.33
CA ARG A 189 -9.46 -8.16 -2.52
C ARG A 189 -10.95 -7.84 -2.34
N GLY A 190 -11.44 -6.87 -3.10
CA GLY A 190 -12.79 -6.36 -2.95
C GLY A 190 -12.93 -4.88 -3.29
N ASP A 191 -14.14 -4.38 -3.09
CA ASP A 191 -14.53 -3.01 -3.41
C ASP A 191 -14.81 -2.21 -2.12
N GLY A 192 -14.45 -0.93 -2.13
CA GLY A 192 -14.79 -0.02 -1.04
C GLY A 192 -13.74 1.02 -0.68
N PHE A 193 -13.75 1.41 0.60
CA PHE A 193 -13.03 2.57 1.12
C PHE A 193 -12.16 2.25 2.33
N LEU A 194 -10.95 2.80 2.34
CA LEU A 194 -10.08 2.82 3.52
C LEU A 194 -9.79 4.26 3.91
N ARG A 195 -9.96 4.58 5.19
CA ARG A 195 -9.54 5.84 5.80
C ARG A 195 -8.67 5.51 7.00
N ILE A 196 -7.36 5.70 6.85
CA ILE A 196 -6.37 5.34 7.86
C ILE A 196 -5.42 6.51 8.11
N ASN A 197 -5.03 6.78 9.36
CA ASN A 197 -4.04 7.84 9.60
C ASN A 197 -2.63 7.32 9.35
N GLU A 198 -2.24 6.22 9.98
CA GLU A 198 -0.90 5.65 9.84
C GLU A 198 -0.93 4.13 9.64
N VAL A 199 -0.07 3.65 8.73
CA VAL A 199 0.25 2.22 8.57
C VAL A 199 1.75 2.04 8.75
N LEU A 200 2.15 1.16 9.67
CA LEU A 200 3.54 0.86 9.96
C LEU A 200 3.82 -0.64 9.79
N VAL A 201 4.80 -0.94 8.95
CA VAL A 201 5.35 -2.30 8.80
C VAL A 201 6.77 -2.29 9.30
N ARG A 202 7.03 -3.08 10.35
CA ARG A 202 8.34 -3.13 11.01
C ARG A 202 9.30 -4.20 10.45
N ASN A 203 8.86 -4.97 9.47
CA ASN A 203 9.66 -6.06 8.89
C ASN A 203 9.40 -6.22 7.38
N ALA A 204 9.31 -7.46 6.88
CA ALA A 204 9.19 -7.77 5.47
C ALA A 204 7.73 -7.77 5.02
N GLY A 205 7.23 -6.66 4.50
CA GLY A 205 5.88 -6.62 3.95
C GLY A 205 5.46 -5.29 3.34
N HIS A 206 4.31 -5.31 2.70
CA HIS A 206 3.65 -4.11 2.20
C HIS A 206 2.87 -3.44 3.34
N CYS A 207 2.84 -2.11 3.39
CA CYS A 207 1.84 -1.41 4.19
C CYS A 207 0.44 -1.67 3.63
N LEU A 208 0.30 -1.64 2.30
CA LEU A 208 -0.93 -1.95 1.59
C LEU A 208 -0.64 -2.77 0.32
N SER A 209 -1.24 -3.95 0.20
CA SER A 209 -1.27 -4.74 -1.03
C SER A 209 -2.71 -4.91 -1.51
N HIS A 210 -3.03 -4.32 -2.66
CA HIS A 210 -4.34 -4.45 -3.30
C HIS A 210 -4.23 -5.41 -4.48
N ARG A 211 -5.09 -6.43 -4.50
CA ARG A 211 -4.91 -7.60 -5.37
C ARG A 211 -6.08 -7.91 -6.30
N GLU A 212 -7.26 -7.36 -6.05
CA GLU A 212 -8.47 -7.54 -6.87
C GLU A 212 -9.55 -6.54 -6.45
N GLY A 213 -10.39 -6.06 -7.38
CA GLY A 213 -11.48 -5.12 -7.09
C GLY A 213 -11.07 -3.66 -7.18
N ASN A 214 -11.88 -2.76 -6.62
CA ASN A 214 -11.72 -1.31 -6.68
C ASN A 214 -11.69 -0.69 -5.29
N ILE A 215 -10.52 -0.22 -4.90
CA ILE A 215 -10.31 0.43 -3.61
C ILE A 215 -10.00 1.91 -3.78
N THR A 216 -10.71 2.75 -3.03
CA THR A 216 -10.31 4.13 -2.77
C THR A 216 -9.80 4.27 -1.34
N ALA A 217 -8.53 4.58 -1.18
CA ALA A 217 -7.86 4.71 0.10
C ALA A 217 -7.43 6.15 0.36
N ARG A 218 -7.68 6.65 1.56
CA ARG A 218 -7.06 7.86 2.11
C ARG A 218 -6.24 7.44 3.32
N ILE A 219 -4.93 7.37 3.13
CA ILE A 219 -3.98 6.94 4.15
C ILE A 219 -2.93 8.02 4.32
N ASN A 220 -2.92 8.74 5.44
CA ASN A 220 -2.05 9.92 5.56
C ASN A 220 -0.58 9.51 5.50
N LYS A 221 -0.18 8.46 6.22
CA LYS A 221 1.22 8.01 6.26
C LYS A 221 1.35 6.49 6.15
N LEU A 222 2.22 6.02 5.25
CA LEU A 222 2.62 4.61 5.14
C LEU A 222 4.12 4.49 5.34
N THR A 223 4.57 3.70 6.32
CA THR A 223 5.99 3.48 6.59
C THR A 223 6.30 1.99 6.56
N SER A 224 7.19 1.57 5.66
CA SER A 224 7.74 0.23 5.63
C SER A 224 9.22 0.28 6.02
N ILE A 225 9.61 -0.56 6.97
CA ILE A 225 10.98 -0.68 7.48
C ILE A 225 11.46 -2.10 7.19
N ASN A 226 12.28 -2.26 6.15
CA ASN A 226 12.71 -3.57 5.74
C ASN A 226 13.88 -4.11 6.58
N ASN A 227 13.64 -5.20 7.29
CA ASN A 227 14.64 -5.94 8.06
C ASN A 227 14.98 -7.32 7.46
N SER A 228 14.49 -7.61 6.25
CA SER A 228 14.63 -8.89 5.57
C SER A 228 15.31 -8.75 4.20
N THR A 229 15.79 -9.87 3.66
CA THR A 229 16.32 -9.95 2.29
C THR A 229 15.22 -9.94 1.22
N SER A 230 13.95 -10.02 1.62
CA SER A 230 12.80 -9.79 0.75
C SER A 230 12.55 -8.29 0.59
N TYR A 231 12.17 -7.83 -0.61
CA TYR A 231 12.00 -6.41 -0.94
C TYR A 231 10.55 -6.05 -1.37
N PRO A 232 9.52 -6.33 -0.57
CA PRO A 232 8.13 -6.03 -0.94
C PRO A 232 7.82 -4.53 -0.90
N ALA A 233 7.35 -3.90 -1.98
CA ALA A 233 7.05 -2.45 -2.00
C ALA A 233 6.16 -1.97 -0.84
N ALA A 234 6.30 -0.74 -0.35
CA ALA A 234 5.45 -0.24 0.74
C ALA A 234 3.96 -0.21 0.32
N VAL A 235 3.68 0.17 -0.92
CA VAL A 235 2.37 -0.02 -1.56
C VAL A 235 2.51 -0.91 -2.79
N HIS A 236 1.63 -1.90 -2.93
CA HIS A 236 1.71 -2.89 -4.01
C HIS A 236 0.34 -3.12 -4.66
N VAL A 237 0.29 -2.99 -5.98
CA VAL A 237 -0.92 -3.23 -6.81
C VAL A 237 -0.60 -4.32 -7.82
N ARG A 238 -1.03 -5.55 -7.53
CA ARG A 238 -0.79 -6.73 -8.38
C ARG A 238 -1.63 -7.91 -7.93
N GLN A 239 -2.08 -8.76 -8.87
CA GLN A 239 -2.68 -10.02 -8.49
C GLN A 239 -1.58 -11.02 -8.11
N TYR A 240 -1.66 -11.59 -6.91
CA TYR A 240 -0.81 -12.73 -6.54
C TYR A 240 -1.55 -14.02 -6.90
N SER A 241 -1.50 -14.38 -8.17
CA SER A 241 -1.86 -15.71 -8.65
C SER A 241 -0.94 -15.98 -9.81
N GLY A 242 -0.21 -17.09 -9.85
CA GLY A 242 0.65 -17.48 -10.98
C GLY A 242 -0.08 -17.71 -12.30
N ASN A 243 -1.28 -17.13 -12.47
CA ASN A 243 -2.06 -17.06 -13.68
C ASN A 243 -1.88 -15.67 -14.31
N SER A 244 -2.02 -15.62 -15.63
CA SER A 244 -1.85 -14.42 -16.46
C SER A 244 -2.56 -13.18 -15.93
N ASP A 245 -1.84 -12.06 -15.89
CA ASP A 245 -2.25 -10.68 -15.60
C ASP A 245 -3.73 -10.38 -15.91
N THR A 246 -4.63 -10.58 -14.95
CA THR A 246 -6.07 -10.27 -15.17
C THR A 246 -6.30 -8.76 -15.23
N GLY A 247 -5.47 -7.96 -14.54
CA GLY A 247 -5.57 -6.50 -14.50
C GLY A 247 -6.80 -5.97 -13.78
N ASN A 248 -7.46 -6.80 -12.95
CA ASN A 248 -8.76 -6.51 -12.32
C ASN A 248 -8.69 -5.62 -11.07
N GLN A 249 -7.49 -5.22 -10.66
CA GLN A 249 -7.26 -4.37 -9.49
C GLN A 249 -7.20 -2.89 -9.88
N LYS A 250 -7.88 -2.06 -9.11
CA LYS A 250 -7.83 -0.60 -9.21
C LYS A 250 -7.67 0.02 -7.83
N LEU A 251 -6.52 0.64 -7.60
CA LEU A 251 -6.25 1.40 -6.39
C LEU A 251 -6.20 2.90 -6.69
N ILE A 252 -7.02 3.67 -5.98
CA ILE A 252 -6.89 5.13 -5.87
C ILE A 252 -6.39 5.43 -4.46
N LEU A 253 -5.18 5.96 -4.31
CA LEU A 253 -4.57 6.26 -3.01
C LEU A 253 -4.29 7.76 -2.88
N TYR A 254 -4.92 8.36 -1.87
CA TYR A 254 -4.63 9.70 -1.37
C TYR A 254 -3.72 9.60 -0.13
N PHE A 255 -2.60 10.31 -0.12
CA PHE A 255 -1.60 10.21 0.96
C PHE A 255 -0.84 11.51 1.21
N ASP A 256 -0.33 11.69 2.43
CA ASP A 256 0.63 12.75 2.74
C ASP A 256 2.07 12.23 2.57
N GLU A 257 2.35 11.01 3.01
CA GLU A 257 3.69 10.45 2.93
C GLU A 257 3.74 8.93 2.81
N ILE A 258 4.59 8.45 1.90
CA ILE A 258 5.00 7.05 1.81
C ILE A 258 6.51 6.98 2.06
N GLN A 259 6.95 6.19 3.03
CA GLN A 259 8.35 5.98 3.37
C GLN A 259 8.69 4.49 3.25
N ALA A 260 9.59 4.15 2.32
CA ALA A 260 10.24 2.85 2.28
C ALA A 260 11.67 2.99 2.80
N LEU A 261 11.93 2.41 3.96
CA LEU A 261 13.16 2.58 4.74
C LEU A 261 13.90 1.25 4.88
N THR A 262 15.22 1.33 5.02
CA THR A 262 16.03 0.24 5.56
C THR A 262 15.88 0.18 7.07
N GLY A 263 15.73 -1.02 7.62
CA GLY A 263 15.71 -1.25 9.06
C GLY A 263 17.11 -1.40 9.69
N VAL A 264 17.16 -2.13 10.80
CA VAL A 264 18.40 -2.36 11.59
C VAL A 264 19.39 -3.26 10.86
N VAL A 265 18.92 -4.11 9.95
CA VAL A 265 19.78 -4.93 9.08
C VAL A 265 20.25 -4.08 7.91
N THR A 266 21.31 -3.30 8.15
CA THR A 266 21.83 -2.32 7.19
C THR A 266 22.47 -2.95 5.95
N THR A 267 22.55 -4.27 5.81
CA THR A 267 22.94 -4.92 4.54
C THR A 267 21.79 -5.03 3.55
N ASN A 268 20.54 -4.95 4.03
CA ASN A 268 19.36 -5.06 3.18
C ASN A 268 19.05 -3.68 2.56
N PHE A 269 18.48 -3.66 1.36
CA PHE A 269 17.90 -2.45 0.77
C PHE A 269 16.50 -2.18 1.32
N SER A 270 16.02 -0.93 1.25
CA SER A 270 14.59 -0.71 1.49
C SER A 270 13.77 -1.42 0.41
N CYS A 271 12.46 -1.45 0.59
CA CYS A 271 11.56 -1.79 -0.49
C CYS A 271 11.41 -0.63 -1.49
N ALA A 272 10.76 -0.87 -2.63
CA ALA A 272 10.23 0.25 -3.42
C ALA A 272 9.15 1.01 -2.62
N GLY A 273 8.96 2.30 -2.89
CA GLY A 273 7.87 3.08 -2.29
C GLY A 273 6.50 2.55 -2.75
N VAL A 274 6.30 2.53 -4.06
CA VAL A 274 5.08 2.03 -4.71
C VAL A 274 5.46 1.12 -5.87
N GLU A 275 4.85 -0.06 -5.92
CA GLU A 275 4.91 -0.96 -7.07
C GLU A 275 3.51 -1.13 -7.69
N ILE A 276 3.42 -0.92 -9.00
CA ILE A 276 2.26 -1.30 -9.81
C ILE A 276 2.74 -2.37 -10.79
N GLY A 277 2.41 -3.62 -10.50
CA GLY A 277 2.77 -4.75 -11.35
C GLY A 277 1.74 -5.01 -12.43
N GLU A 278 0.48 -4.76 -12.13
CA GLU A 278 -0.67 -5.07 -12.99
C GLU A 278 -1.87 -4.18 -12.59
N GLY A 279 -2.81 -3.95 -13.52
CA GLY A 279 -4.06 -3.24 -13.22
C GLY A 279 -3.89 -1.71 -13.22
N THR A 280 -4.65 -1.00 -12.38
CA THR A 280 -4.68 0.48 -12.38
C THR A 280 -4.26 1.05 -11.02
N GLY A 281 -3.22 1.89 -11.01
CA GLY A 281 -2.83 2.66 -9.83
C GLY A 281 -2.96 4.17 -10.07
N ILE A 282 -3.69 4.86 -9.19
CA ILE A 282 -3.84 6.31 -9.17
C ILE A 282 -3.33 6.82 -7.82
N PHE A 283 -2.25 7.58 -7.83
CA PHE A 283 -1.55 8.02 -6.62
C PHE A 283 -1.54 9.54 -6.55
N ILE A 284 -2.17 10.10 -5.52
CA ILE A 284 -2.31 11.54 -5.33
C ILE A 284 -1.81 11.89 -3.92
N GLY A 285 -0.70 12.63 -3.83
CA GLY A 285 -0.16 12.92 -2.50
C GLY A 285 0.95 13.95 -2.45
N ARG A 286 1.56 14.09 -1.28
CA ARG A 286 2.64 15.06 -1.06
C ARG A 286 4.02 14.44 -1.33
N LYS A 287 4.38 13.33 -0.68
CA LYS A 287 5.75 12.79 -0.78
C LYS A 287 5.82 11.26 -0.83
N VAL A 288 6.60 10.73 -1.75
CA VAL A 288 7.05 9.33 -1.73
C VAL A 288 8.57 9.31 -1.60
N TYR A 289 9.07 8.64 -0.57
CA TYR A 289 10.48 8.49 -0.28
C TYR A 289 10.87 7.01 -0.22
N SER A 290 11.99 6.66 -0.85
CA SER A 290 12.56 5.33 -0.79
C SER A 290 14.09 5.38 -0.61
N ARG A 291 14.62 4.45 0.18
CA ARG A 291 16.05 4.32 0.48
C ARG A 291 16.66 3.10 -0.23
N ASP A 292 17.48 3.34 -1.23
CA ASP A 292 18.19 2.31 -2.02
C ASP A 292 17.32 1.61 -3.08
N ASN A 293 16.05 1.99 -3.20
CA ASN A 293 15.14 1.47 -4.22
C ASN A 293 14.28 2.58 -4.85
N PRO A 294 13.59 2.31 -5.97
CA PRO A 294 12.71 3.29 -6.59
C PRO A 294 11.57 3.74 -5.67
N ALA A 295 11.25 5.03 -5.69
CA ALA A 295 10.06 5.55 -5.06
C ALA A 295 8.81 5.06 -5.80
N PHE A 296 8.88 4.97 -7.13
CA PHE A 296 7.89 4.29 -7.96
C PHE A 296 8.53 3.24 -8.87
N GLN A 297 7.93 2.05 -8.89
CA GLN A 297 8.22 0.98 -9.83
C GLN A 297 6.93 0.60 -10.54
N ILE A 298 6.86 0.83 -11.86
CA ILE A 298 5.70 0.49 -12.67
C ILE A 298 6.16 -0.49 -13.73
N VAL A 299 5.59 -1.67 -13.71
CA VAL A 299 5.93 -2.77 -14.61
C VAL A 299 4.67 -3.40 -15.21
N GLY A 300 4.85 -4.20 -16.26
CA GLY A 300 3.78 -5.05 -16.82
C GLY A 300 3.00 -4.41 -17.97
N ALA A 301 2.65 -5.24 -18.96
CA ALA A 301 2.04 -4.79 -20.21
C ALA A 301 0.67 -4.12 -20.00
N ASN A 302 -0.13 -4.68 -19.08
CA ASN A 302 -1.51 -4.26 -18.82
C ASN A 302 -1.65 -3.25 -17.66
N THR A 303 -0.57 -2.57 -17.31
CA THR A 303 -0.56 -1.61 -16.21
C THR A 303 -0.96 -0.21 -16.67
N LYS A 304 -1.80 0.45 -15.88
CA LYS A 304 -2.20 1.87 -16.02
C LYS A 304 -1.78 2.63 -14.77
N GLY A 305 -1.21 3.82 -14.96
CA GLY A 305 -0.68 4.63 -13.87
C GLY A 305 -0.97 6.12 -14.04
N ASN A 306 -1.46 6.76 -13.00
CA ASN A 306 -1.55 8.21 -12.90
C ASN A 306 -0.99 8.68 -11.55
N ILE A 307 0.09 9.46 -11.60
CA ILE A 307 0.80 9.94 -10.42
C ILE A 307 0.69 11.47 -10.39
N LYS A 308 0.14 11.99 -9.29
CA LYS A 308 0.14 13.41 -8.94
C LYS A 308 0.78 13.57 -7.56
N CYS A 309 2.08 13.85 -7.50
CA CYS A 309 2.83 13.86 -6.24
C CYS A 309 3.74 15.08 -6.16
N ASN A 310 3.80 15.81 -5.05
CA ASN A 310 4.70 16.98 -4.98
C ASN A 310 6.17 16.55 -5.06
N GLU A 311 6.56 15.54 -4.29
CA GLU A 311 7.94 15.07 -4.16
C GLU A 311 8.03 13.55 -4.38
N ILE A 312 8.94 13.12 -5.25
CA ILE A 312 9.27 11.72 -5.49
C ILE A 312 10.78 11.57 -5.31
N ILE A 313 11.21 10.91 -4.23
CA ILE A 313 12.63 10.91 -3.83
C ILE A 313 13.11 9.49 -3.64
N SER A 314 14.12 9.10 -4.41
CA SER A 314 14.95 7.95 -4.12
C SER A 314 16.35 8.39 -3.74
N GLN A 315 16.81 7.92 -2.59
CA GLN A 315 18.17 8.16 -2.12
C GLN A 315 18.96 6.86 -2.19
N GLY A 316 20.11 6.87 -2.86
CA GLY A 316 21.03 5.74 -2.83
C GLY A 316 21.84 5.70 -1.53
N ARG A 317 22.41 4.54 -1.22
CA ARG A 317 23.36 4.38 -0.12
C ARG A 317 24.78 4.44 -0.64
N ALA A 318 25.55 5.38 -0.07
CA ALA A 318 26.94 5.61 -0.41
C ALA A 318 27.16 5.81 -1.93
N ASP A 319 28.42 5.94 -2.35
CA ASP A 319 28.77 6.24 -3.73
C ASP A 319 28.60 5.07 -4.70
N SER A 320 28.10 3.90 -4.26
CA SER A 320 28.09 2.67 -5.05
C SER A 320 26.69 2.13 -5.43
N THR A 321 25.61 2.66 -4.87
CA THR A 321 24.25 2.13 -5.10
C THR A 321 23.42 3.11 -5.93
N PRO A 322 23.41 2.98 -7.26
CA PRO A 322 22.59 3.84 -8.10
C PRO A 322 21.11 3.51 -7.94
N VAL A 323 20.26 4.53 -8.01
CA VAL A 323 18.82 4.35 -7.87
C VAL A 323 18.05 5.42 -8.64
N SER A 324 17.11 4.96 -9.45
CA SER A 324 16.13 5.84 -10.09
C SER A 324 15.02 6.18 -9.11
N ALA A 325 14.54 7.42 -9.13
CA ALA A 325 13.30 7.79 -8.44
C ALA A 325 12.11 6.99 -8.97
N MET A 326 12.10 6.77 -10.29
CA MET A 326 11.05 6.07 -10.99
C MET A 326 11.65 5.06 -11.97
N ASN A 327 11.17 3.82 -11.91
CA ASN A 327 11.44 2.79 -12.90
C ASN A 327 10.14 2.44 -13.64
N LEU A 328 10.11 2.69 -14.95
CA LEU A 328 8.95 2.51 -15.81
C LEU A 328 9.29 1.50 -16.91
N SER A 329 8.79 0.28 -16.79
CA SER A 329 9.20 -0.82 -17.67
C SER A 329 8.03 -1.61 -18.26
N ASN A 330 8.12 -1.99 -19.54
CA ASN A 330 7.22 -2.92 -20.20
C ASN A 330 5.73 -2.52 -20.19
N THR A 331 5.39 -1.24 -20.19
CA THR A 331 3.98 -0.79 -20.17
C THR A 331 3.46 -0.50 -21.58
N THR A 332 2.24 -0.93 -21.91
CA THR A 332 1.60 -0.57 -23.19
C THR A 332 0.71 0.67 -23.06
N ASN A 333 0.06 0.84 -21.91
CA ASN A 333 -0.71 2.05 -21.63
C ASN A 333 0.21 3.21 -21.26
N GLN A 334 -0.22 4.43 -21.57
CA GLN A 334 0.49 5.63 -21.14
C GLN A 334 0.40 5.79 -19.61
N ILE A 335 1.56 5.97 -18.99
CA ILE A 335 1.71 6.38 -17.59
C ILE A 335 1.82 7.90 -17.54
N THR A 336 0.99 8.55 -16.74
CA THR A 336 1.08 10.01 -16.52
C THR A 336 1.74 10.29 -15.18
N VAL A 337 2.77 11.13 -15.20
CA VAL A 337 3.49 11.62 -14.02
C VAL A 337 3.39 13.14 -14.00
N ASN A 338 2.78 13.68 -12.95
CA ASN A 338 2.72 15.10 -12.66
C ASN A 338 3.30 15.32 -11.26
N ALA A 339 4.50 15.88 -11.18
CA ALA A 339 5.18 16.08 -9.92
C ALA A 339 5.95 17.38 -9.92
N ASN A 340 6.19 17.99 -8.76
CA ASN A 340 6.96 19.23 -8.68
C ASN A 340 8.47 18.93 -8.65
N TYR A 341 8.86 17.89 -7.92
CA TYR A 341 10.25 17.52 -7.68
C TYR A 341 10.42 16.00 -7.72
N ILE A 342 11.38 15.53 -8.51
CA ILE A 342 11.74 14.12 -8.63
C ILE A 342 13.25 13.99 -8.47
N GLN A 343 13.70 13.19 -7.50
CA GLN A 343 15.11 13.02 -7.19
C GLN A 343 15.54 11.57 -7.31
N GLY A 344 16.61 11.34 -8.06
CA GLY A 344 17.33 10.08 -8.12
C GLY A 344 18.82 10.28 -7.82
N TYR A 345 19.57 9.20 -7.99
CA TYR A 345 20.97 9.16 -7.62
C TYR A 345 21.79 8.34 -8.63
N ARG A 346 22.87 8.96 -9.11
CA ARG A 346 23.97 8.31 -9.84
C ARG A 346 23.58 7.88 -11.26
N ASP A 347 23.96 6.68 -11.72
CA ASP A 347 24.00 6.29 -13.13
C ASP A 347 22.78 5.50 -13.63
N SER A 348 21.73 5.34 -12.81
CA SER A 348 20.46 4.72 -13.26
C SER A 348 19.49 5.71 -13.93
N GLY A 349 19.79 7.01 -13.93
CA GLY A 349 18.82 8.05 -14.30
C GLY A 349 17.87 8.37 -13.16
N VAL A 350 17.49 9.65 -13.01
CA VAL A 350 16.38 10.05 -12.12
C VAL A 350 15.11 9.29 -12.49
N ILE A 351 14.84 9.15 -13.79
CA ILE A 351 13.80 8.30 -14.34
C ILE A 351 14.43 7.31 -15.30
N PHE A 352 14.18 6.02 -15.07
CA PHE A 352 14.53 4.93 -15.98
C PHE A 352 13.29 4.48 -16.76
N ILE A 353 13.42 4.39 -18.09
CA ILE A 353 12.34 4.03 -19.01
C ILE A 353 12.81 2.90 -19.90
N ASN A 354 12.09 1.78 -19.88
CA ASN A 354 12.34 0.63 -20.73
C ASN A 354 11.05 0.10 -21.37
N ASP A 355 10.84 0.32 -22.66
CA ASP A 355 9.64 -0.12 -23.39
C ASP A 355 8.30 0.32 -22.75
N ALA A 356 8.24 1.58 -22.32
CA ALA A 356 7.08 2.17 -21.65
C ALA A 356 6.60 3.45 -22.33
N ASN A 357 5.27 3.65 -22.34
CA ASN A 357 4.63 4.90 -22.77
C ASN A 357 4.51 5.87 -21.58
N VAL A 358 5.09 7.06 -21.65
CA VAL A 358 5.18 7.96 -20.49
C VAL A 358 4.88 9.41 -20.87
N GLN A 359 4.11 10.11 -20.03
CA GLN A 359 3.96 11.56 -20.04
C GLN A 359 4.42 12.13 -18.69
N ILE A 360 5.43 12.99 -18.69
CA ILE A 360 5.97 13.69 -17.51
C ILE A 360 5.62 15.18 -17.62
N LYS A 361 5.09 15.74 -16.53
CA LYS A 361 4.57 17.12 -16.50
C LYS A 361 5.03 17.88 -15.26
N ASN A 362 5.32 19.16 -15.43
CA ASN A 362 5.54 20.16 -14.36
C ASN A 362 6.66 19.81 -13.36
N ALA A 363 7.66 19.03 -13.76
CA ALA A 363 8.61 18.40 -12.86
C ALA A 363 10.03 18.97 -12.97
N LYS A 364 10.67 19.21 -11.81
CA LYS A 364 12.14 19.35 -11.70
C LYS A 364 12.74 17.97 -11.38
N LEU A 365 13.47 17.39 -12.32
CA LEU A 365 14.24 16.16 -12.16
C LEU A 365 15.63 16.52 -11.67
N VAL A 366 16.05 15.96 -10.54
CA VAL A 366 17.37 16.24 -9.94
C VAL A 366 18.13 14.94 -9.71
N ASN A 367 19.30 14.83 -10.34
CA ASN A 367 20.27 13.82 -9.96
C ASN A 367 21.24 14.42 -8.95
N THR A 368 21.23 13.88 -7.73
CA THR A 368 22.04 14.40 -6.62
C THR A 368 23.48 13.89 -6.59
N TYR A 369 23.87 13.00 -7.50
CA TYR A 369 25.23 12.51 -7.57
C TYR A 369 26.18 13.54 -8.21
N THR A 370 27.19 13.94 -7.45
CA THR A 370 28.23 14.92 -7.80
C THR A 370 29.62 14.29 -7.96
N GLY A 371 29.71 12.95 -8.02
CA GLY A 371 30.99 12.26 -8.23
C GLY A 371 31.31 12.07 -9.70
N THR A 372 32.57 11.74 -10.01
CA THR A 372 33.07 11.63 -11.39
C THR A 372 33.31 10.19 -11.86
N SER A 373 33.09 9.18 -11.00
CA SER A 373 33.39 7.77 -11.34
C SER A 373 32.43 7.16 -12.36
N VAL A 374 31.22 7.71 -12.46
CA VAL A 374 30.16 7.29 -13.40
C VAL A 374 29.35 8.51 -13.84
N SER A 375 28.56 8.40 -14.91
CA SER A 375 27.73 9.52 -15.37
C SER A 375 26.54 9.76 -14.45
N SER A 376 26.34 11.01 -14.03
CA SER A 376 25.08 11.46 -13.40
C SER A 376 24.00 11.61 -14.48
N LEU A 377 22.91 10.85 -14.40
CA LEU A 377 21.89 10.78 -15.48
C LEU A 377 20.54 11.38 -15.08
N GLY A 378 19.92 12.15 -15.96
CA GLY A 378 18.57 12.69 -15.78
C GLY A 378 17.50 11.67 -16.16
N ILE A 379 17.36 11.39 -17.46
CA ILE A 379 16.48 10.33 -17.97
C ILE A 379 17.35 9.27 -18.66
N PHE A 380 17.19 8.01 -18.26
CA PHE A 380 17.79 6.85 -18.92
C PHE A 380 16.71 6.13 -19.72
N ILE A 381 16.94 5.96 -21.03
CA ILE A 381 16.07 5.21 -21.94
C ILE A 381 16.78 3.93 -22.44
N ALA A 382 16.20 2.76 -22.17
CA ALA A 382 16.73 1.46 -22.58
C ALA A 382 15.89 0.72 -23.65
N GLY A 383 14.74 1.29 -24.04
CA GLY A 383 13.77 0.72 -24.99
C GLY A 383 12.78 1.77 -25.52
N THR A 384 11.74 1.36 -26.27
CA THR A 384 11.14 2.17 -27.36
C THR A 384 9.61 2.13 -27.41
N LYS A 385 8.91 3.24 -27.02
CA LYS A 385 7.47 3.47 -27.32
C LYS A 385 7.12 4.96 -27.57
N VAL A 386 6.74 5.75 -26.56
CA VAL A 386 6.44 7.21 -26.70
C VAL A 386 6.72 7.92 -25.37
N ILE A 387 7.46 9.03 -25.40
CA ILE A 387 7.77 9.86 -24.22
C ILE A 387 7.32 11.29 -24.47
N THR A 388 6.54 11.87 -23.56
CA THR A 388 6.08 13.26 -23.64
C THR A 388 6.53 14.04 -22.41
N LEU A 389 7.24 15.14 -22.61
CA LEU A 389 7.69 16.06 -21.57
C LEU A 389 6.97 17.40 -21.71
N ILE A 390 6.33 17.86 -20.64
CA ILE A 390 5.58 19.13 -20.63
C ILE A 390 6.03 19.93 -19.41
N ASN A 391 6.66 21.09 -19.63
CA ASN A 391 7.19 21.94 -18.55
C ASN A 391 8.08 21.14 -17.57
N VAL A 392 9.21 20.62 -18.07
CA VAL A 392 10.14 19.78 -17.29
C VAL A 392 11.50 20.47 -17.20
N GLN A 393 12.12 20.42 -16.02
CA GLN A 393 13.49 20.87 -15.77
C GLN A 393 14.35 19.67 -15.41
N ILE A 394 15.57 19.55 -15.94
CA ILE A 394 16.51 18.48 -15.60
C ILE A 394 17.80 19.11 -15.07
N VAL A 395 18.15 18.75 -13.84
CA VAL A 395 19.38 19.19 -13.16
C VAL A 395 20.24 17.98 -12.87
N ILE A 396 21.42 17.96 -13.45
CA ILE A 396 22.43 16.92 -13.28
C ILE A 396 23.48 17.41 -12.29
N GLY A 397 23.81 16.58 -11.30
CA GLY A 397 24.74 16.95 -10.22
C GLY A 397 26.21 17.06 -10.65
N GLU A 398 26.68 16.23 -11.59
CA GLU A 398 28.04 16.27 -12.13
C GLU A 398 28.04 16.72 -13.60
N LEU A 399 28.58 17.92 -13.85
CA LEU A 399 28.53 18.54 -15.18
C LEU A 399 29.61 18.03 -16.14
N SER A 400 30.73 17.47 -15.67
CA SER A 400 31.80 16.99 -16.55
C SER A 400 31.38 15.74 -17.34
N ASN A 401 30.80 14.74 -16.67
CA ASN A 401 30.48 13.44 -17.27
C ASN A 401 28.98 13.07 -17.26
N GLY A 402 28.12 13.93 -16.67
CA GLY A 402 26.68 13.68 -16.57
C GLY A 402 25.94 13.80 -17.90
N ARG A 403 24.67 13.39 -17.97
CA ARG A 403 23.85 13.47 -19.19
C ARG A 403 22.40 13.75 -18.83
N SER A 404 21.81 14.77 -19.45
CA SER A 404 20.42 15.15 -19.20
C SER A 404 19.45 14.06 -19.65
N ILE A 405 19.67 13.52 -20.85
CA ILE A 405 18.93 12.37 -21.39
C ILE A 405 19.93 11.45 -22.08
N TYR A 406 19.87 10.16 -21.77
CA TYR A 406 20.73 9.11 -22.31
C TYR A 406 19.90 7.95 -22.87
N HIS A 407 20.33 7.38 -24.01
CA HIS A 407 19.68 6.26 -24.68
C HIS A 407 20.71 5.20 -25.10
N THR A 408 20.42 3.90 -24.86
CA THR A 408 21.37 2.79 -25.11
C THR A 408 21.29 2.13 -26.50
N GLY A 409 20.46 2.61 -27.44
CA GLY A 409 20.30 2.03 -28.78
C GLY A 409 21.14 2.67 -29.90
N SER A 410 21.49 1.89 -30.93
CA SER A 410 22.24 2.34 -32.11
C SER A 410 21.37 3.17 -33.06
N THR A 411 21.56 4.50 -33.04
CA THR A 411 21.42 5.49 -34.14
C THR A 411 20.23 5.49 -35.12
N GLU A 412 19.25 4.61 -35.05
CA GLU A 412 18.03 4.71 -35.89
C GLU A 412 16.98 5.61 -35.20
N PRO A 413 16.58 6.73 -35.83
CA PRO A 413 15.62 7.71 -35.30
C PRO A 413 14.20 7.18 -35.07
N ASP A 414 13.89 5.97 -35.55
CA ASP A 414 12.51 5.48 -35.68
C ASP A 414 11.95 4.84 -34.41
N THR A 415 12.68 4.95 -33.30
CA THR A 415 12.44 4.09 -32.14
C THR A 415 11.92 4.81 -30.88
N PHE A 416 11.94 6.14 -30.78
CA PHE A 416 11.21 6.82 -29.70
C PHE A 416 10.74 8.22 -30.11
N ASP A 417 9.47 8.51 -29.90
CA ASP A 417 8.88 9.84 -30.10
C ASP A 417 8.97 10.62 -28.78
N LEU A 418 9.94 11.55 -28.69
CA LEU A 418 10.10 12.46 -27.56
C LEU A 418 9.45 13.81 -27.88
N LYS A 419 8.23 14.03 -27.37
CA LYS A 419 7.49 15.29 -27.52
C LYS A 419 7.84 16.27 -26.41
N ASN A 420 8.45 17.39 -26.77
CA ASN A 420 8.83 18.42 -25.80
C ASN A 420 7.93 19.67 -25.89
N TYR A 421 7.35 20.06 -24.75
CA TYR A 421 6.56 21.28 -24.55
C TYR A 421 7.11 22.09 -23.36
N GLY A 422 8.37 22.49 -23.44
CA GLY A 422 9.08 23.30 -22.43
C GLY A 422 10.05 22.47 -21.59
N LEU A 423 11.26 22.25 -22.11
CA LEU A 423 12.35 21.53 -21.45
C LEU A 423 13.50 22.49 -21.14
N PHE A 424 13.92 22.51 -19.88
CA PHE A 424 15.10 23.25 -19.42
C PHE A 424 16.12 22.28 -18.84
N VAL A 425 17.41 22.51 -19.11
CA VAL A 425 18.49 21.64 -18.64
C VAL A 425 19.69 22.46 -18.18
N ASN A 426 20.43 21.96 -17.19
CA ASN A 426 21.73 22.55 -16.82
C ASN A 426 22.92 21.94 -17.58
N LYS A 427 22.68 20.88 -18.36
CA LYS A 427 23.67 20.23 -19.24
C LYS A 427 23.06 19.86 -20.60
N ALA A 428 23.83 20.04 -21.67
CA ALA A 428 23.42 19.68 -23.02
C ALA A 428 22.99 18.20 -23.13
N ILE A 429 22.00 17.93 -23.98
CA ILE A 429 21.54 16.58 -24.30
C ILE A 429 22.55 15.91 -25.24
N ASP A 430 22.74 14.60 -25.13
CA ASP A 430 23.68 13.85 -25.97
C ASP A 430 23.39 14.03 -27.47
N SER A 431 24.46 14.17 -28.27
CA SER A 431 24.38 14.50 -29.70
C SER A 431 23.75 13.42 -30.59
N ASN A 432 23.59 12.20 -30.08
CA ASN A 432 22.93 11.09 -30.76
C ASN A 432 21.40 11.08 -30.57
N MET A 433 20.84 12.04 -29.81
CA MET A 433 19.41 12.16 -29.57
C MET A 433 18.73 13.11 -30.58
N LYS A 434 17.59 12.69 -31.14
CA LYS A 434 16.68 13.54 -31.93
C LYS A 434 15.43 13.87 -31.10
N LEU A 435 15.05 15.14 -31.03
CA LEU A 435 13.86 15.61 -30.30
C LEU A 435 12.75 16.01 -31.28
N LEU A 436 11.51 15.57 -31.02
CA LEU A 436 10.33 15.98 -31.79
C LEU A 436 9.59 17.10 -31.03
N ILE A 437 9.38 18.26 -31.65
CA ILE A 437 8.72 19.42 -31.01
C ILE A 437 7.51 19.83 -31.85
N GLY A 438 6.29 19.68 -31.30
CA GLY A 438 5.06 20.35 -31.76
C GLY A 438 4.58 20.11 -33.20
N THR A 439 3.26 20.06 -33.40
CA THR A 439 2.64 19.68 -34.68
C THR A 439 2.75 20.76 -35.77
N LYS A 440 3.84 20.76 -36.55
CA LYS A 440 3.90 21.17 -37.98
C LYS A 440 5.28 20.79 -38.54
N LEU A 441 5.31 19.64 -39.20
CA LEU A 441 6.51 19.01 -39.74
C LEU A 441 7.03 19.76 -40.97
N GLY A 442 8.31 20.13 -40.94
CA GLY A 442 9.13 20.57 -42.07
C GLY A 442 10.56 20.06 -41.88
N THR A 443 11.22 19.66 -42.97
CA THR A 443 12.50 18.92 -42.96
C THR A 443 13.66 19.75 -42.40
N GLY A 444 14.28 19.26 -41.32
CA GLY A 444 15.48 19.86 -40.71
C GLY A 444 15.33 20.09 -39.21
N TYR A 445 15.15 19.02 -38.44
CA TYR A 445 15.03 19.05 -36.98
C TYR A 445 16.15 19.89 -36.34
N ASN A 446 15.77 20.90 -35.54
CA ASN A 446 16.70 21.62 -34.68
C ASN A 446 16.03 22.01 -33.35
N TYR A 447 16.85 21.92 -32.31
CA TYR A 447 16.55 21.77 -30.90
C TYR A 447 16.05 23.08 -30.25
N GLN A 448 14.90 23.05 -29.57
CA GLN A 448 14.58 24.06 -28.56
C GLN A 448 14.30 23.37 -27.22
N TYR A 449 15.40 23.08 -26.53
CA TYR A 449 15.46 23.05 -25.08
C TYR A 449 16.35 24.22 -24.65
N ILE A 450 16.12 24.78 -23.47
CA ILE A 450 16.93 25.89 -22.97
C ILE A 450 18.01 25.31 -22.08
N ILE A 451 19.28 25.52 -22.44
CA ILE A 451 20.39 25.33 -21.51
C ILE A 451 20.44 26.57 -20.63
N ASP A 452 20.11 26.41 -19.37
CA ASP A 452 20.18 27.49 -18.39
C ASP A 452 21.23 27.12 -17.32
N PRO A 453 22.43 27.74 -17.37
CA PRO A 453 23.48 27.47 -16.39
C PRO A 453 23.13 27.96 -14.97
N LEU A 454 22.05 28.74 -14.80
CA LEU A 454 21.55 29.18 -13.49
C LEU A 454 20.65 28.12 -12.83
N LEU A 455 20.34 27.02 -13.51
CA LEU A 455 19.67 25.86 -12.90
C LEU A 455 20.64 25.12 -11.98
N THR A 456 20.63 25.47 -10.70
CA THR A 456 21.32 24.75 -9.62
C THR A 456 20.39 23.85 -8.82
#